data_AF-A0A5C6LK53-F1
#
_entry.id   AF-A0A5C6LK53-F1
#
_cell.length_a   1.000
_cell.length_b   1.000
_cell.length_c   1.000
_cell.angle_alpha   90.00
_cell.angle_beta   90.00
_cell.angle_gamma   90.00
#
_symmetry.space_group_name_H-M   'P 1'
#
loop_
_entity.id
_entity.type
_entity.pdbx_description
1 polymer ?
#
loop_
_entity_poly.entity_id
_entity_poly.type
_entity_poly.pdbx_seq_one_letter_code
_entity_poly.pdbx_strand_id
1 'polypeptide(L)'
;MMGNIMSGRVGLLSALLSNRNEAYGIISAVPLLDRSVLEYMMDVPDQMFVYNGHKRSLIRHAMAGIVPDEVLWRRDKGQYSPDFMARSKAGIPQAAAMIASPEYALAFEKYLSKPAISQLATGAQSPTIRLLQGIICSKVISILQKNGYVFEGNFS
;
A
#
# COMPACT_ATOMS: atom_id res chain seq x y z
N MET A 1 5.35 -19.12 -4.84
CA MET A 1 6.21 -18.55 -3.78
C MET A 1 7.69 -18.81 -4.06
N MET A 2 8.08 -20.05 -4.38
CA MET A 2 9.47 -20.44 -4.68
C MET A 2 10.18 -19.54 -5.72
N GLY A 3 9.51 -19.17 -6.81
CA GLY A 3 10.09 -18.30 -7.84
C GLY A 3 10.46 -16.88 -7.35
N ASN A 4 9.78 -16.35 -6.34
CA ASN A 4 10.13 -15.05 -5.74
C ASN A 4 11.33 -15.15 -4.79
N ILE A 5 11.52 -16.31 -4.15
CA ILE A 5 12.67 -16.58 -3.28
C ILE A 5 13.92 -16.72 -4.15
N MET A 6 13.86 -17.56 -5.18
CA MET A 6 15.00 -17.82 -6.07
C MET A 6 15.39 -16.62 -6.94
N SER A 7 14.44 -15.72 -7.23
CA SER A 7 14.74 -14.47 -7.96
C SER A 7 15.28 -13.34 -7.06
N GLY A 8 15.45 -13.58 -5.76
CA GLY A 8 15.91 -12.56 -4.81
C GLY A 8 14.90 -11.43 -4.53
N ARG A 9 13.71 -11.46 -5.14
CA ARG A 9 12.67 -10.42 -4.94
C ARG A 9 12.24 -10.29 -3.50
N VAL A 10 12.30 -11.37 -2.73
CA VAL A 10 12.01 -11.35 -1.28
C VAL A 10 13.02 -10.49 -0.52
N GLY A 11 14.31 -10.61 -0.82
CA GLY A 11 15.35 -9.79 -0.19
C GLY A 11 15.34 -8.33 -0.67
N LEU A 12 14.89 -8.08 -1.90
CA LEU A 12 14.78 -6.72 -2.43
C LEU A 12 13.79 -5.85 -1.62
N LEU A 13 12.69 -6.45 -1.13
CA LEU A 13 11.70 -5.72 -0.35
C LEU A 13 12.25 -5.22 0.99
N SER A 14 12.99 -6.08 1.72
CA SER A 14 13.58 -5.68 3.00
C SER A 14 14.68 -4.65 2.81
N ALA A 15 15.54 -4.82 1.79
CA ALA A 15 16.58 -3.85 1.44
C ALA A 15 15.97 -2.48 1.07
N LEU A 16 14.90 -2.46 0.26
CA LEU A 16 14.21 -1.23 -0.11
C LEU A 16 13.67 -0.48 1.11
N LEU A 17 13.08 -1.20 2.08
CA LEU A 17 12.58 -0.60 3.31
C LEU A 17 13.72 -0.08 4.21
N SER A 18 14.86 -0.79 4.29
CA SER A 18 16.05 -0.35 5.03
C SER A 18 16.64 0.93 4.43
N ASN A 19 16.95 0.91 3.13
CA ASN A 19 17.57 2.03 2.42
C ASN A 19 16.73 3.32 2.52
N ARG A 20 15.40 3.19 2.47
CA ARG A 20 14.48 4.32 2.65
C ARG A 20 14.64 4.94 4.05
N ASN A 21 14.72 4.11 5.08
CA ASN A 21 14.81 4.58 6.46
C ASN A 21 16.22 5.12 6.78
N GLU A 22 17.26 4.56 6.18
CA GLU A 22 18.65 5.03 6.28
C GLU A 22 18.84 6.45 5.74
N ALA A 23 18.12 6.84 4.69
CA ALA A 23 18.09 8.22 4.20
C ALA A 23 17.64 9.24 5.28
N TYR A 24 16.98 8.77 6.33
CA TYR A 24 16.56 9.55 7.49
C TYR A 24 17.38 9.23 8.77
N GLY A 25 18.50 8.51 8.65
CA GLY A 25 19.35 8.11 9.78
C GLY A 25 18.76 7.02 10.67
N ILE A 26 17.78 6.25 10.18
CA ILE A 26 17.08 5.20 10.94
C ILE A 26 17.58 3.82 10.52
N ILE A 27 18.12 3.06 11.47
CA ILE A 27 18.50 1.66 11.28
C ILE A 27 17.25 0.78 11.46
N SER A 28 16.98 -0.06 10.46
CA SER A 28 15.81 -0.94 10.46
C SER A 28 16.20 -2.39 10.69
N ALA A 29 15.42 -3.11 11.50
CA ALA A 29 15.57 -4.55 11.70
C ALA A 29 14.25 -5.26 11.39
N VAL A 30 14.34 -6.51 10.91
CA VAL A 30 13.18 -7.37 10.64
C VAL A 30 13.35 -8.71 11.37
N PRO A 31 13.09 -8.79 12.69
CA PRO A 31 13.42 -9.96 13.50
C PRO A 31 12.77 -11.27 13.02
N LEU A 32 11.59 -11.20 12.39
CA LEU A 32 10.90 -12.38 11.84
C LEU A 32 11.56 -12.95 10.57
N LEU A 33 12.52 -12.24 9.98
CA LEU A 33 13.36 -12.71 8.88
C LEU A 33 14.76 -13.13 9.36
N ASP A 34 14.97 -13.22 10.68
CA ASP A 34 16.18 -13.83 11.21
C ASP A 34 16.31 -15.27 10.70
N ARG A 35 17.55 -15.70 10.43
CA ARG A 35 17.83 -17.02 9.86
C ARG A 35 17.29 -18.13 10.76
N SER A 36 17.55 -18.07 12.05
CA SER A 36 17.16 -19.14 12.98
C SER A 36 15.64 -19.21 13.13
N VAL A 37 14.97 -18.05 13.10
CA VAL A 37 13.50 -17.99 13.09
C VAL A 37 12.95 -18.61 11.80
N LEU A 38 13.50 -18.26 10.64
CA LEU A 38 13.05 -18.79 9.35
C LEU A 38 13.28 -20.30 9.23
N GLU A 39 14.45 -20.80 9.62
CA GLU A 39 14.76 -22.24 9.64
C GLU A 39 13.75 -22.99 10.52
N TYR A 40 13.50 -22.50 11.75
CA TYR A 40 12.47 -23.09 12.62
C TYR A 40 11.08 -23.06 11.98
N MET A 41 10.68 -21.95 11.36
CA MET A 41 9.36 -21.85 10.69
C MET A 41 9.21 -22.81 9.50
N MET A 42 10.30 -23.21 8.84
CA MET A 42 10.26 -24.20 7.75
C MET A 42 10.02 -25.63 8.26
N ASP A 43 10.42 -25.91 9.49
CA ASP A 43 10.25 -27.24 10.13
C ASP A 43 8.90 -27.39 10.85
N VAL A 44 8.20 -26.29 11.13
CA VAL A 44 6.91 -26.31 11.82
C VAL A 44 5.80 -26.91 10.95
N PRO A 45 5.00 -27.87 11.45
CA PRO A 45 3.85 -28.41 10.74
C PRO A 45 2.86 -27.32 10.31
N ASP A 46 2.36 -27.44 9.07
CA ASP A 46 1.49 -26.46 8.44
C ASP A 46 0.21 -26.17 9.23
N GLN A 47 -0.35 -27.19 9.90
CA GLN A 47 -1.55 -27.08 10.72
C GLN A 47 -1.38 -26.14 11.93
N MET A 48 -0.15 -25.85 12.35
CA MET A 48 0.09 -24.91 13.45
C MET A 48 -0.07 -23.45 13.03
N PHE A 49 0.07 -23.13 11.73
CA PHE A 49 -0.11 -21.76 11.24
C PHE A 49 -1.59 -21.35 11.16
N VAL A 50 -2.50 -22.32 11.08
CA VAL A 50 -3.96 -22.12 11.06
C VAL A 50 -4.64 -23.10 12.00
N TYR A 51 -5.16 -22.62 13.13
CA TYR A 51 -5.83 -23.45 14.13
C TYR A 51 -7.20 -22.86 14.45
N ASN A 52 -8.24 -23.69 14.52
CA ASN A 52 -9.64 -23.29 14.78
C ASN A 52 -10.12 -22.10 13.92
N GLY A 53 -9.70 -22.06 12.64
CA GLY A 53 -10.06 -20.97 11.71
C GLY A 53 -9.28 -19.67 11.88
N HIS A 54 -8.32 -19.61 12.80
CA HIS A 54 -7.48 -18.43 13.03
C HIS A 54 -6.17 -18.52 12.27
N LYS A 55 -5.95 -17.59 11.32
CA LYS A 55 -4.66 -17.41 10.65
C LYS A 55 -3.60 -16.87 11.61
N ARG A 56 -2.32 -17.20 11.34
CA ARG A 56 -1.17 -16.82 12.18
C ARG A 56 -1.33 -17.36 13.61
N SER A 57 -1.90 -18.55 13.73
CA SER A 57 -2.23 -19.12 15.03
C SER A 57 -0.99 -19.34 15.90
N LEU A 58 0.07 -19.92 15.34
CA LEU A 58 1.33 -20.18 16.03
C LEU A 58 1.86 -18.97 16.80
N ILE A 59 2.07 -17.84 16.12
CA ILE A 59 2.60 -16.63 16.76
C ILE A 59 1.59 -16.01 17.75
N ARG A 60 0.28 -16.16 17.54
CA ARG A 60 -0.72 -15.66 18.50
C ARG A 60 -0.65 -16.43 19.82
N HIS A 61 -0.56 -17.76 19.76
CA HIS A 61 -0.41 -18.60 20.95
C HIS A 61 0.95 -18.41 21.62
N ALA A 62 2.04 -18.30 20.84
CA ALA A 62 3.37 -18.05 21.39
C ALA A 62 3.46 -16.74 22.16
N MET A 63 2.62 -15.75 21.83
CA MET A 63 2.59 -14.43 22.46
C MET A 63 1.53 -14.30 23.57
N ALA A 64 0.83 -15.38 23.93
CA ALA A 64 -0.11 -15.40 25.04
C ALA A 64 0.59 -15.01 26.35
N GLY A 65 -0.01 -14.10 27.13
CA GLY A 65 0.59 -13.56 28.35
C GLY A 65 1.70 -12.53 28.14
N ILE A 66 2.17 -12.30 26.91
CA ILE A 66 3.13 -11.24 26.56
C ILE A 66 2.39 -10.00 26.06
N VAL A 67 1.37 -10.18 25.22
CA VAL A 67 0.49 -9.09 24.77
C VAL A 67 -0.97 -9.35 25.17
N PRO A 68 -1.81 -8.31 25.29
CA PRO A 68 -3.21 -8.47 25.65
C PRO A 68 -4.01 -9.35 24.67
N ASP A 69 -4.94 -10.13 25.20
CA ASP A 69 -5.77 -11.04 24.39
C ASP A 69 -6.60 -10.32 23.32
N GLU A 70 -7.09 -9.11 23.62
CA GLU A 70 -7.80 -8.27 22.65
C GLU A 70 -6.94 -7.91 21.42
N VAL A 71 -5.62 -7.82 21.56
CA VAL A 71 -4.66 -7.61 20.46
C VAL A 71 -4.42 -8.92 19.72
N LEU A 72 -4.23 -10.03 20.47
CA LEU A 72 -4.00 -11.37 19.92
C LEU A 72 -5.18 -11.90 19.13
N TRP A 73 -6.40 -11.51 19.44
CA TRP A 73 -7.61 -12.06 18.80
C TRP A 73 -8.38 -11.03 18.00
N ARG A 74 -7.78 -9.85 17.79
CA ARG A 74 -8.35 -8.76 17.00
C ARG A 74 -8.69 -9.20 15.57
N ARG A 75 -9.94 -8.93 15.15
CA ARG A 75 -10.48 -9.24 13.81
C ARG A 75 -10.73 -8.00 12.94
N ASP A 76 -10.71 -6.81 13.52
CA ASP A 76 -11.05 -5.53 12.87
C ASP A 76 -9.90 -4.89 12.08
N LYS A 77 -8.82 -5.64 11.81
CA LYS A 77 -7.65 -5.09 11.12
C LYS A 77 -8.02 -4.71 9.67
N GLY A 78 -8.23 -3.40 9.46
CA GLY A 78 -8.42 -2.81 8.13
C GLY A 78 -7.14 -2.78 7.29
N GLN A 79 -7.31 -2.59 5.98
CA GLN A 79 -6.20 -2.43 5.03
C GLN A 79 -5.47 -1.08 5.18
N TYR A 80 -6.16 -0.07 5.71
CA TYR A 80 -5.68 1.30 5.83
C TYR A 80 -5.89 1.84 7.24
N SER A 81 -5.41 3.06 7.48
CA SER A 81 -5.65 3.77 8.73
C SER A 81 -7.16 3.91 9.00
N PRO A 82 -7.60 3.93 10.27
CA PRO A 82 -9.03 4.01 10.61
C PRO A 82 -9.78 5.18 9.96
N ASP A 83 -9.09 6.30 9.73
CA ASP A 83 -9.62 7.52 9.11
C ASP A 83 -9.60 7.51 7.57
N PHE A 84 -9.02 6.48 6.93
CA PHE A 84 -8.83 6.43 5.48
C PHE A 84 -10.12 6.67 4.71
N MET A 85 -11.21 6.00 5.09
CA MET A 85 -12.50 6.14 4.42
C MET A 85 -13.08 7.54 4.59
N ALA A 86 -12.97 8.12 5.77
CA ALA A 86 -13.46 9.47 6.06
C ALA A 86 -12.68 10.52 5.23
N ARG A 87 -11.35 10.45 5.24
CA ARG A 87 -10.49 11.34 4.43
C ARG A 87 -10.74 11.21 2.95
N SER A 88 -10.96 9.98 2.49
CA SER A 88 -11.23 9.70 1.08
C SER A 88 -12.55 10.30 0.63
N LYS A 89 -13.61 10.16 1.44
CA LYS A 89 -14.91 10.80 1.18
C LYS A 89 -14.80 12.33 1.20
N ALA A 90 -14.06 12.88 2.16
CA ALA A 90 -13.81 14.31 2.25
C ALA A 90 -13.02 14.87 1.04
N GLY A 91 -12.26 14.01 0.34
CA GLY A 91 -11.48 14.34 -0.86
C GLY A 91 -12.27 14.34 -2.18
N ILE A 92 -13.50 13.81 -2.20
CA ILE A 92 -14.31 13.68 -3.42
C ILE A 92 -14.62 15.04 -4.07
N PRO A 93 -15.04 16.09 -3.32
CA PRO A 93 -15.32 17.39 -3.92
C PRO A 93 -14.09 18.02 -4.60
N GLN A 94 -12.91 17.89 -3.98
CA GLN A 94 -11.66 18.40 -4.56
C GLN A 94 -11.29 17.62 -5.82
N ALA A 95 -11.53 16.31 -5.84
CA ALA A 95 -11.34 15.50 -7.04
C ALA A 95 -12.25 15.96 -8.18
N ALA A 96 -13.53 16.19 -7.90
CA ALA A 96 -14.49 16.69 -8.89
C ALA A 96 -14.10 18.08 -9.42
N ALA A 97 -13.69 19.00 -8.55
CA ALA A 97 -13.19 20.31 -8.95
C ALA A 97 -11.93 20.20 -9.83
N MET A 98 -11.03 19.26 -9.52
CA MET A 98 -9.82 19.03 -10.31
C MET A 98 -10.14 18.48 -11.71
N ILE A 99 -11.11 17.57 -11.84
CA ILE A 99 -11.57 17.02 -13.13
C ILE A 99 -12.17 18.11 -14.03
N ALA A 100 -12.91 19.05 -13.42
CA ALA A 100 -13.53 20.16 -14.13
C ALA A 100 -12.56 21.28 -14.48
N SER A 101 -11.45 21.41 -13.75
CA SER A 101 -10.50 22.51 -13.94
C SER A 101 -9.63 22.31 -15.18
N PRO A 102 -9.48 23.33 -16.05
CA PRO A 102 -8.61 23.27 -17.22
C PRO A 102 -7.12 23.18 -16.84
N GLU A 103 -6.75 23.55 -15.61
CA GLU A 103 -5.39 23.45 -15.09
C GLU A 103 -4.81 22.03 -15.16
N TYR A 104 -5.67 21.01 -15.06
CA TYR A 104 -5.29 19.60 -15.03
C TYR A 104 -5.61 18.87 -16.34
N ALA A 105 -6.00 19.60 -17.40
CA ALA A 105 -6.46 19.03 -18.66
C ALA A 105 -5.46 18.02 -19.24
N LEU A 106 -4.16 18.36 -19.26
CA LEU A 106 -3.10 17.49 -19.77
C LEU A 106 -3.08 16.11 -19.10
N ALA A 107 -3.28 16.06 -17.78
CA ALA A 107 -3.29 14.80 -17.04
C ALA A 107 -4.45 13.91 -17.45
N PHE A 108 -5.63 14.49 -17.68
CA PHE A 108 -6.83 13.77 -18.08
C PHE A 108 -6.93 13.48 -19.58
N GLU A 109 -6.19 14.21 -20.40
CA GLU A 109 -6.09 13.96 -21.85
C GLU A 109 -5.11 12.84 -22.15
N LYS A 110 -3.97 12.80 -21.46
CA LYS A 110 -2.88 11.87 -21.78
C LYS A 110 -2.79 10.66 -20.86
N TYR A 111 -3.12 10.80 -19.58
CA TYR A 111 -2.73 9.81 -18.56
C TYR A 111 -3.88 9.23 -17.74
N LEU A 112 -5.00 9.93 -17.62
CA LEU A 112 -6.09 9.58 -16.72
C LEU A 112 -7.46 9.64 -17.40
N SER A 113 -8.23 8.55 -17.28
CA SER A 113 -9.59 8.52 -17.81
C SER A 113 -10.57 9.28 -16.91
N LYS A 114 -11.21 10.34 -17.45
CA LYS A 114 -12.28 11.08 -16.76
C LYS A 114 -13.47 10.19 -16.40
N PRO A 115 -14.03 9.36 -17.31
CA PRO A 115 -15.14 8.47 -16.96
C PRO A 115 -14.78 7.51 -15.83
N ALA A 116 -13.57 6.93 -15.86
CA ALA A 116 -13.13 6.03 -14.81
C ALA A 116 -13.10 6.76 -13.46
N ILE A 117 -12.41 7.90 -13.36
CA ILE A 117 -12.27 8.66 -12.12
C ILE A 117 -13.64 9.14 -11.58
N SER A 118 -14.54 9.59 -12.44
CA SER A 118 -15.91 9.96 -12.05
C SER A 118 -16.70 8.77 -11.50
N GLN A 119 -16.56 7.57 -12.08
CA GLN A 119 -17.15 6.34 -11.56
C GLN A 119 -16.53 5.92 -10.22
N LEU A 120 -15.23 6.17 -10.02
CA LEU A 120 -14.57 5.89 -8.74
C LEU A 120 -15.12 6.78 -7.61
N ALA A 121 -15.61 7.98 -7.94
CA ALA A 121 -16.18 8.93 -7.00
C ALA A 121 -17.59 8.56 -6.51
N THR A 122 -18.33 7.70 -7.24
CA THR A 122 -19.74 7.34 -6.93
C THR A 122 -19.89 6.17 -5.96
N GLY A 123 -18.80 5.45 -5.64
CA GLY A 123 -18.72 4.60 -4.45
C GLY A 123 -18.80 3.09 -4.69
N ALA A 124 -17.71 2.41 -4.31
CA ALA A 124 -17.67 1.07 -3.73
C ALA A 124 -16.23 0.78 -3.33
N GLN A 125 -15.88 0.84 -2.03
CA GLN A 125 -14.58 0.65 -1.29
C GLN A 125 -13.22 0.33 -1.98
N SER A 126 -13.14 -0.12 -3.23
CA SER A 126 -11.94 -0.55 -3.96
C SER A 126 -11.23 0.53 -4.84
N PRO A 127 -11.86 1.61 -5.35
CA PRO A 127 -11.19 2.52 -6.28
C PRO A 127 -10.58 3.78 -5.64
N THR A 128 -10.59 3.91 -4.33
CA THR A 128 -10.11 5.10 -3.62
C THR A 128 -8.61 5.35 -3.80
N ILE A 129 -7.78 4.30 -3.83
CA ILE A 129 -6.33 4.46 -4.11
C ILE A 129 -6.11 5.00 -5.51
N ARG A 130 -6.82 4.45 -6.50
CA ARG A 130 -6.66 4.86 -7.90
C ARG A 130 -7.10 6.31 -8.09
N LEU A 131 -8.17 6.71 -7.41
CA LEU A 131 -8.59 8.11 -7.32
C LEU A 131 -7.49 8.99 -6.73
N LEU A 132 -6.91 8.62 -5.58
CA LEU A 132 -5.83 9.37 -4.93
C LEU A 132 -4.57 9.45 -5.81
N GLN A 133 -4.14 8.33 -6.40
CA GLN A 133 -3.00 8.27 -7.33
C GLN A 133 -3.23 9.18 -8.53
N GLY A 134 -4.43 9.14 -9.12
CA GLY A 134 -4.81 10.02 -10.22
C GLY A 134 -4.71 11.50 -9.83
N ILE A 135 -5.26 11.88 -8.66
CA ILE A 135 -5.19 13.25 -8.15
C ILE A 135 -3.76 13.73 -7.95
N ILE A 136 -2.92 12.89 -7.32
CA ILE A 136 -1.51 13.23 -7.08
C ILE A 136 -0.77 13.38 -8.41
N CYS A 137 -0.95 12.43 -9.34
CA CYS A 137 -0.35 12.52 -10.68
C CYS A 137 -0.78 13.79 -11.41
N SER A 138 -2.07 14.13 -11.41
CA SER A 138 -2.55 15.36 -12.04
C SER A 138 -1.87 16.60 -11.47
N LYS A 139 -1.77 16.70 -10.14
CA LYS A 139 -1.08 17.83 -9.50
C LYS A 139 0.40 17.90 -9.89
N VAL A 140 1.10 16.78 -9.84
CA VAL A 140 2.53 16.71 -10.19
C VAL A 140 2.74 17.10 -11.64
N ILE A 141 1.96 16.53 -12.57
CA ILE A 141 2.05 16.83 -14.01
C ILE A 141 1.79 18.32 -14.27
N SER A 142 0.74 18.91 -13.67
CA SER A 142 0.44 20.33 -13.83
C SER A 142 1.56 21.23 -13.28
N ILE A 143 2.17 20.88 -12.14
CA ILE A 143 3.32 21.63 -11.60
C ILE A 143 4.53 21.55 -12.52
N LEU A 144 4.85 20.34 -13.01
CA LEU A 144 5.95 20.14 -13.94
C LEU A 144 5.72 20.90 -15.24
N GLN A 145 4.50 20.91 -15.78
CA GLN A 145 4.14 21.70 -16.96
C GLN A 145 4.37 23.20 -16.72
N LYS A 146 3.93 23.74 -15.57
CA LYS A 146 4.15 25.15 -15.21
C LYS A 146 5.63 25.51 -15.10
N ASN A 147 6.47 24.55 -14.73
CA ASN A 147 7.92 24.71 -14.66
C ASN A 147 8.63 24.46 -16.00
N GLY A 148 7.89 24.33 -17.12
CA GLY A 148 8.46 24.24 -18.47
C GLY A 148 8.87 22.83 -18.91
N TYR A 149 8.51 21.78 -18.16
CA TYR A 149 8.80 20.41 -18.57
C TYR A 149 7.88 19.96 -19.71
N VAL A 150 8.47 19.30 -20.72
CA VAL A 150 7.78 18.81 -21.91
C VAL A 150 7.50 17.31 -21.77
N PHE A 151 6.27 16.91 -22.06
CA PHE A 151 5.83 15.51 -22.00
C PHE A 151 5.70 14.95 -23.43
N GLU A 152 6.75 14.30 -23.91
CA GLU A 152 6.74 13.60 -25.20
C GLU A 152 5.77 12.42 -25.15
N GLY A 153 4.90 12.28 -26.16
CA GLY A 153 3.81 11.30 -26.19
C GLY A 153 4.21 9.84 -26.36
N ASN A 154 5.45 9.47 -26.04
CA ASN A 154 6.00 8.13 -26.27
C ASN A 154 5.76 7.20 -25.06
N PHE A 155 4.52 7.06 -24.63
CA PHE A 155 4.16 6.07 -23.62
C PHE A 155 3.52 4.87 -24.34
N SER A 156 4.33 3.84 -24.57
CA SER A 156 3.94 2.52 -25.07
C SER A 156 3.03 1.78 -24.10
#